data_AF-A0A8H4V9I4-F1
#
_entry.id   AF-A0A8H4V9I4-F1
#
_cell.length_a   1.000
_cell.length_b   1.000
_cell.length_c   1.000
_cell.angle_alpha   90.00
_cell.angle_beta   90.00
_cell.angle_gamma   90.00
#
_symmetry.space_group_name_H-M   'P 1'
#
loop_
_entity.id
_entity.type
_entity.pdbx_description
1 polymer ?
#
loop_
_entity_poly.entity_id
_entity_poly.type
_entity_poly.pdbx_seq_one_letter_code
_entity_poly.pdbx_strand_id
1 'polypeptide(L)'
;MAIGLHHSAHHAVDEEARAEVDVLNSRLEKTTQLTKKIQSCLGHLEASGQSVGEVAGPLSGETKRLQLLGNNVDAVLAAIERLRQPADSKDNEEQIVRVGPEKAGFSNYLACLKRLNRSYNDMQASNLRANQHTMADLIRLITAANSQLESYFQKQLRGETPLSIEPLHFITKDKSFPVLPQDTTSRLGLVYAYLSSSKLHRGHESPVSSIYAEVRGPYLSASLANLAAASVSTAKKKNPGAMYRAGTNGIGTYAKAMEGIFLSEYNNVCCIFTREDSGTLFQFTCQAALTELARTVRELNAHIKAHLGTDCFLAYEVTEILSDLSGNLEARTGELKAPLSAVLKPVRETAKLSLAELLEDTKRQYNDFKPW
;
A
#
# COMPACT_ATOMS: atom_id res chain seq x y z
N MET A 1 -23.94 -99.23 105.00
CA MET A 1 -23.02 -98.17 104.54
C MET A 1 -22.80 -98.33 103.04
N ALA A 2 -23.51 -97.54 102.22
CA ALA A 2 -23.25 -97.27 100.79
C ALA A 2 -24.44 -96.49 100.20
N ILE A 3 -24.61 -95.23 100.58
CA ILE A 3 -25.47 -94.26 99.88
C ILE A 3 -24.69 -92.95 99.85
N GLY A 4 -24.04 -92.65 98.73
CA GLY A 4 -23.20 -91.47 98.63
C GLY A 4 -22.44 -91.37 97.34
N LEU A 5 -23.12 -91.46 96.19
CA LEU A 5 -22.50 -91.17 94.87
C LEU A 5 -23.46 -90.55 93.83
N HIS A 6 -24.74 -90.32 94.15
CA HIS A 6 -25.71 -89.80 93.17
C HIS A 6 -26.04 -88.30 93.26
N HIS A 7 -25.55 -87.56 94.27
CA HIS A 7 -25.97 -86.16 94.50
C HIS A 7 -24.99 -85.10 93.98
N SER A 8 -23.76 -85.47 93.63
CA SER A 8 -22.70 -84.52 93.23
C SER A 8 -22.73 -84.12 91.75
N ALA A 9 -23.39 -84.91 90.88
CA ALA A 9 -23.41 -84.62 89.44
C ALA A 9 -24.45 -83.57 89.04
N HIS A 10 -25.54 -83.40 89.80
CA HIS A 10 -26.60 -82.43 89.47
C HIS A 10 -26.29 -81.00 89.93
N HIS A 11 -25.52 -80.82 91.00
CA HIS A 11 -25.16 -79.48 91.50
C HIS A 11 -24.11 -78.76 90.63
N ALA A 12 -23.20 -79.49 89.98
CA ALA A 12 -22.17 -78.89 89.13
C ALA A 12 -22.75 -78.25 87.86
N VAL A 13 -23.80 -78.84 87.28
CA VAL A 13 -24.43 -78.34 86.04
C VAL A 13 -25.25 -77.07 86.30
N ASP A 14 -25.95 -76.98 87.44
CA ASP A 14 -26.73 -75.79 87.80
C ASP A 14 -25.85 -74.59 88.18
N GLU A 15 -24.66 -74.84 88.73
CA GLU A 15 -23.72 -73.77 89.10
C GLU A 15 -22.93 -73.25 87.90
N GLU A 16 -22.60 -74.13 86.94
CA GLU A 16 -22.01 -73.75 85.64
C GLU A 16 -23.01 -72.94 84.79
N ALA A 17 -24.29 -73.34 84.75
CA ALA A 17 -25.33 -72.59 84.05
C ALA A 17 -25.57 -71.18 84.63
N ARG A 18 -25.46 -71.01 85.95
CA ARG A 18 -25.55 -69.70 86.61
C ARG A 18 -24.35 -68.81 86.30
N ALA A 19 -23.14 -69.37 86.28
CA ALA A 19 -21.93 -68.65 85.90
C ALA A 19 -21.98 -68.20 84.42
N GLU A 20 -22.53 -69.01 83.52
CA GLU A 20 -22.73 -68.62 82.12
C GLU A 20 -23.74 -67.47 81.96
N VAL A 21 -24.82 -67.48 82.76
CA VAL A 21 -25.82 -66.39 82.76
C VAL A 21 -25.22 -65.07 83.27
N ASP A 22 -24.37 -65.09 84.29
CA ASP A 22 -23.69 -63.89 84.77
C ASP A 22 -22.66 -63.35 83.77
N VAL A 23 -21.95 -64.25 83.06
CA VAL A 23 -21.07 -63.86 81.94
C VAL A 23 -21.88 -63.25 80.80
N LEU A 24 -23.04 -63.80 80.48
CA LEU A 24 -23.97 -63.26 79.48
C LEU A 24 -24.50 -61.89 79.89
N ASN A 25 -24.91 -61.71 81.14
CA ASN A 25 -25.33 -60.41 81.67
C ASN A 25 -24.19 -59.38 81.63
N SER A 26 -22.97 -59.77 81.97
CA SER A 26 -21.78 -58.91 81.84
C SER A 26 -21.50 -58.53 80.39
N ARG A 27 -21.66 -59.46 79.45
CA ARG A 27 -21.52 -59.18 78.01
C ARG A 27 -22.65 -58.28 77.50
N LEU A 28 -23.87 -58.45 77.99
CA LEU A 28 -25.02 -57.62 77.64
C LEU A 28 -24.87 -56.20 78.18
N GLU A 29 -24.33 -56.05 79.39
CA GLU A 29 -24.01 -54.74 79.98
C GLU A 29 -22.85 -54.04 79.26
N LYS A 30 -21.82 -54.79 78.85
CA LYS A 30 -20.76 -54.26 77.98
C LYS A 30 -21.30 -53.83 76.62
N THR A 31 -22.22 -54.60 76.04
CA THR A 31 -22.85 -54.27 74.75
C THR A 31 -23.72 -53.01 74.87
N THR A 32 -24.50 -52.87 75.93
CA THR A 32 -25.31 -51.66 76.18
C THR A 32 -24.45 -50.42 76.42
N GLN A 33 -23.32 -50.54 77.12
CA GLN A 33 -22.33 -49.45 77.21
C GLN A 33 -21.73 -49.08 75.84
N LEU A 34 -21.43 -50.07 75.00
CA LEU A 34 -20.92 -49.84 73.65
C LEU A 34 -21.98 -49.11 72.80
N THR A 35 -23.24 -49.53 72.87
CA THR A 35 -24.37 -48.88 72.17
C THR A 35 -24.53 -47.43 72.62
N LYS A 36 -24.41 -47.14 73.92
CA LYS A 36 -24.44 -45.75 74.43
C LYS A 36 -23.28 -44.92 73.89
N LYS A 37 -22.07 -45.49 73.82
CA LYS A 37 -20.90 -44.81 73.24
C LYS A 37 -21.10 -44.53 71.75
N ILE A 38 -21.59 -45.50 70.98
CA ILE A 38 -21.89 -45.32 69.55
C ILE A 38 -22.95 -44.24 69.35
N GLN A 39 -24.01 -44.25 70.17
CA GLN A 39 -25.06 -43.23 70.10
C GLN A 39 -24.54 -41.83 70.44
N SER A 40 -23.63 -41.71 71.41
CA SER A 40 -22.94 -40.45 71.72
C SER A 40 -22.01 -40.01 70.57
N CYS A 41 -21.22 -40.93 70.00
CA CYS A 41 -20.36 -40.63 68.86
C CYS A 41 -21.16 -40.19 67.63
N LEU A 42 -22.30 -40.83 67.34
CA LEU A 42 -23.21 -40.44 66.26
C LEU A 42 -23.82 -39.05 66.52
N GLY A 43 -24.25 -38.78 67.75
CA GLY A 43 -24.76 -37.45 68.11
C GLY A 43 -23.70 -36.35 67.97
N HIS A 44 -22.45 -36.62 68.36
CA HIS A 44 -21.34 -35.68 68.14
C HIS A 44 -21.01 -35.50 66.66
N LEU A 45 -21.08 -36.56 65.86
CA LEU A 45 -20.78 -36.50 64.44
C LEU A 45 -21.88 -35.79 63.66
N GLU A 46 -23.15 -35.97 64.03
CA GLU A 46 -24.29 -35.24 63.49
C GLU A 46 -24.23 -33.76 63.85
N ALA A 47 -23.94 -33.41 65.11
CA ALA A 47 -23.73 -32.03 65.53
C ALA A 47 -22.53 -31.37 64.81
N SER A 48 -21.43 -32.11 64.63
CA SER A 48 -20.28 -31.63 63.87
C SER A 48 -20.59 -31.48 62.38
N GLY A 49 -21.39 -32.38 61.80
CA GLY A 49 -21.82 -32.31 60.40
C GLY A 49 -22.76 -31.14 60.13
N GLN A 50 -23.69 -30.86 61.06
CA GLN A 50 -24.55 -29.69 61.00
C GLN A 50 -23.75 -28.39 61.15
N SER A 51 -22.83 -28.32 62.11
CA SER A 51 -21.96 -27.15 62.30
C SER A 51 -21.08 -26.88 61.07
N VAL A 52 -20.50 -27.92 60.45
CA VAL A 52 -19.72 -27.76 59.21
C VAL A 52 -20.62 -27.33 58.04
N GLY A 53 -21.84 -27.86 57.93
CA GLY A 53 -22.82 -27.44 56.92
C GLY A 53 -23.24 -25.97 57.06
N GLU A 54 -23.49 -25.51 58.29
CA GLU A 54 -23.83 -24.12 58.60
C GLU A 54 -22.67 -23.15 58.35
N VAL A 55 -21.42 -23.57 58.56
CA VAL A 55 -20.24 -22.74 58.33
C VAL A 55 -19.79 -22.76 56.85
N ALA A 56 -19.87 -23.91 56.18
CA ALA A 56 -19.40 -24.07 54.79
C ALA A 56 -20.38 -23.53 53.73
N GLY A 57 -21.69 -23.55 54.01
CA GLY A 57 -22.70 -23.00 53.09
C GLY A 57 -22.50 -21.51 52.78
N PRO A 58 -22.39 -20.64 53.80
CA PRO A 58 -22.11 -19.21 53.62
C PRO A 58 -20.78 -18.95 52.91
N LEU A 59 -19.72 -19.71 53.24
CA LEU A 59 -18.41 -19.60 52.60
C LEU A 59 -18.47 -19.89 51.10
N SER A 60 -19.23 -20.91 50.67
CA SER A 60 -19.42 -21.18 49.24
C SER A 60 -20.24 -20.09 48.54
N GLY A 61 -21.24 -19.51 49.22
CA GLY A 61 -22.05 -18.42 48.70
C GLY A 61 -21.26 -17.13 48.52
N GLU A 62 -20.47 -16.75 49.53
CA GLU A 62 -19.56 -15.60 49.47
C GLU A 62 -18.47 -15.79 48.43
N THR A 63 -17.89 -17.00 48.31
CA THR A 63 -16.89 -17.30 47.27
C THR A 63 -17.48 -17.14 45.86
N LYS A 64 -18.70 -17.62 45.62
CA LYS A 64 -19.38 -17.44 44.33
C LYS A 64 -19.70 -15.97 44.04
N ARG A 65 -20.09 -15.20 45.07
CA ARG A 65 -20.34 -13.76 44.96
C ARG A 65 -19.05 -12.99 44.68
N LEU A 66 -17.94 -13.36 45.30
CA LEU A 66 -16.61 -12.81 45.03
C LEU A 66 -16.11 -13.18 43.63
N GLN A 67 -16.35 -14.40 43.16
CA GLN A 67 -16.02 -14.80 41.78
C GLN A 67 -16.84 -13.99 40.77
N LEU A 68 -18.14 -13.82 40.99
CA LEU A 68 -18.99 -12.97 40.15
C LEU A 68 -18.53 -11.51 40.18
N LEU A 69 -18.19 -10.99 41.36
CA LEU A 69 -17.68 -9.63 41.50
C LEU A 69 -16.32 -9.47 40.80
N GLY A 70 -15.41 -10.43 40.97
CA GLY A 70 -14.11 -10.47 40.29
C GLY A 70 -14.28 -10.48 38.78
N ASN A 71 -15.09 -11.38 38.25
CA ASN A 71 -15.38 -11.44 36.82
C ASN A 71 -16.02 -10.15 36.29
N ASN A 72 -16.90 -9.51 37.06
CA ASN A 72 -17.51 -8.24 36.69
C ASN A 72 -16.49 -7.08 36.73
N VAL A 73 -15.61 -7.06 37.74
CA VAL A 73 -14.53 -6.07 37.86
C VAL A 73 -13.56 -6.23 36.70
N ASP A 74 -13.17 -7.45 36.34
CA ASP A 74 -12.31 -7.75 35.20
C ASP A 74 -12.97 -7.34 33.87
N ALA A 75 -14.27 -7.61 33.71
CA ALA A 75 -15.03 -7.20 32.53
C ALA A 75 -15.14 -5.66 32.41
N VAL A 76 -15.33 -4.96 33.53
CA VAL A 76 -15.35 -3.49 33.57
C VAL A 76 -13.96 -2.91 33.32
N LEU A 77 -12.90 -3.48 33.89
CA LEU A 77 -11.52 -3.09 33.62
C LEU A 77 -11.18 -3.27 32.14
N ALA A 78 -11.55 -4.40 31.52
CA ALA A 78 -11.36 -4.62 30.09
C ALA A 78 -12.15 -3.63 29.22
N ALA A 79 -13.35 -3.23 29.64
CA ALA A 79 -14.13 -2.19 28.97
C ALA A 79 -13.49 -0.80 29.11
N ILE A 80 -12.94 -0.47 30.29
CA ILE A 80 -12.20 0.77 30.54
C ILE A 80 -10.91 0.81 29.71
N GLU A 81 -10.14 -0.28 29.66
CA GLU A 81 -8.94 -0.38 28.83
C GLU A 81 -9.26 -0.21 27.34
N ARG A 82 -10.37 -0.79 26.86
CA ARG A 82 -10.87 -0.56 25.49
C ARG A 82 -11.23 0.89 25.19
N LEU A 83 -11.69 1.65 26.19
CA LEU A 83 -11.97 3.08 26.04
C LEU A 83 -10.71 3.95 26.16
N ARG A 84 -9.74 3.54 26.99
CA ARG A 84 -8.52 4.31 27.30
C ARG A 84 -7.41 4.14 26.26
N GLN A 85 -7.15 2.92 25.79
CA GLN A 85 -6.06 2.65 24.84
C GLN A 85 -6.11 3.52 23.57
N PRO A 86 -7.27 3.76 22.94
CA PRO A 86 -7.35 4.63 21.77
C PRO A 86 -6.94 6.08 22.07
N ALA A 87 -7.26 6.61 23.26
CA ALA A 87 -6.93 7.97 23.66
C ALA A 87 -5.42 8.14 23.93
N ASP A 88 -4.81 7.27 24.73
CA ASP A 88 -3.37 7.35 25.05
C ASP A 88 -2.50 7.07 23.79
N SER A 89 -2.99 6.25 22.86
CA SER A 89 -2.32 6.05 21.56
C SER A 89 -2.41 7.29 20.67
N LYS A 90 -3.53 8.02 20.70
CA LYS A 90 -3.74 9.21 19.87
C LYS A 90 -2.71 10.29 20.14
N ASP A 91 -2.43 10.62 21.40
CA ASP A 91 -1.52 11.72 21.75
C ASP A 91 -0.08 11.45 21.28
N ASN A 92 0.38 10.20 21.40
CA ASN A 92 1.69 9.77 20.92
C ASN A 92 1.80 9.81 19.39
N GLU A 93 0.78 9.31 18.68
CA GLU A 93 0.76 9.37 17.22
C GLU A 93 0.60 10.81 16.71
N GLU A 94 -0.16 11.67 17.41
CA GLU A 94 -0.31 13.08 17.06
C GLU A 94 1.03 13.82 17.13
N GLN A 95 1.88 13.50 18.13
CA GLN A 95 3.23 14.04 18.19
C GLN A 95 4.08 13.60 17.00
N ILE A 96 4.00 12.33 16.57
CA ILE A 96 4.71 11.83 15.39
C ILE A 96 4.24 12.55 14.12
N VAL A 97 2.92 12.69 13.94
CA VAL A 97 2.32 13.42 12.81
C VAL A 97 2.72 14.89 12.83
N ARG A 98 2.84 15.53 14.00
CA ARG A 98 3.26 16.93 14.12
C ARG A 98 4.72 17.15 13.70
N VAL A 99 5.59 16.19 13.99
CA VAL A 99 7.03 16.26 13.69
C VAL A 99 7.31 15.98 12.21
N GLY A 100 6.46 15.18 11.56
CA GLY A 100 6.51 14.88 10.14
C GLY A 100 7.49 13.78 9.74
N PRO A 101 7.40 13.27 8.49
CA PRO A 101 8.09 12.06 8.05
C PRO A 101 9.62 12.15 8.04
N GLU A 102 10.18 13.35 7.85
CA GLU A 102 11.64 13.56 7.82
C GLU A 102 12.28 13.44 9.20
N LYS A 103 11.67 14.08 10.20
CA LYS A 103 12.22 14.15 11.56
C LYS A 103 11.81 12.94 12.41
N ALA A 104 10.61 12.40 12.21
CA ALA A 104 10.17 11.20 12.91
C ALA A 104 10.80 9.92 12.36
N GLY A 105 11.39 9.99 11.16
CA GLY A 105 11.88 8.85 10.40
C GLY A 105 10.77 8.21 9.56
N PHE A 106 11.01 8.05 8.27
CA PHE A 106 10.02 7.58 7.29
C PHE A 106 9.32 6.27 7.69
N SER A 107 10.10 5.27 8.13
CA SER A 107 9.54 3.97 8.55
C SER A 107 8.65 4.09 9.79
N ASN A 108 9.04 4.94 10.75
CA ASN A 108 8.27 5.16 11.97
C ASN A 108 6.97 5.92 11.66
N TYR A 109 7.05 6.90 10.76
CA TYR A 109 5.90 7.67 10.30
C TYR A 109 4.88 6.80 9.55
N LEU A 110 5.32 5.89 8.67
CA LEU A 110 4.43 4.92 8.04
C LEU A 110 3.82 3.92 9.04
N ALA A 111 4.58 3.52 10.07
CA ALA A 111 4.07 2.66 11.13
C ALA A 111 2.99 3.38 11.97
N CYS A 112 3.21 4.64 12.32
CA CYS A 112 2.23 5.54 12.95
C CYS A 112 0.92 5.58 12.16
N LEU A 113 1.00 5.84 10.85
CA LEU A 113 -0.15 5.87 9.96
C LEU A 113 -0.91 4.53 9.88
N LYS A 114 -0.19 3.40 9.87
CA LYS A 114 -0.82 2.06 9.93
C LYS A 114 -1.55 1.84 11.25
N ARG A 115 -0.97 2.29 12.38
CA ARG A 115 -1.61 2.22 13.71
C ARG A 115 -2.84 3.12 13.78
N LEU A 116 -2.78 4.36 13.29
CA LEU A 116 -3.92 5.27 13.22
C LEU A 116 -5.09 4.69 12.41
N ASN A 117 -4.83 4.12 11.24
CA ASN A 117 -5.87 3.47 10.44
C ASN A 117 -6.46 2.24 11.12
N ARG A 118 -5.63 1.45 11.83
CA ARG A 118 -6.13 0.31 12.62
C ARG A 118 -7.05 0.80 13.74
N SER A 119 -6.62 1.77 14.54
CA SER A 119 -7.44 2.37 15.61
C SER A 119 -8.75 2.92 15.06
N TYR A 120 -8.72 3.59 13.90
CA TYR A 120 -9.93 4.07 13.24
C TYR A 120 -10.88 2.93 12.84
N ASN A 121 -10.37 1.86 12.22
CA ASN A 121 -11.18 0.70 11.82
C ASN A 121 -11.76 -0.04 13.03
N ASP A 122 -10.98 -0.21 14.10
CA ASP A 122 -11.43 -0.87 15.34
C ASP A 122 -12.53 -0.05 16.01
N MET A 123 -12.40 1.28 16.02
CA MET A 123 -13.43 2.19 16.53
C MET A 123 -14.67 2.19 15.65
N GLN A 124 -14.53 2.16 14.33
CA GLN A 124 -15.65 2.04 13.41
C GLN A 124 -16.42 0.72 13.61
N ALA A 125 -15.71 -0.40 13.82
CA ALA A 125 -16.31 -1.69 14.11
C ALA A 125 -17.03 -1.72 15.46
N SER A 126 -16.54 -0.97 16.46
CA SER A 126 -17.18 -0.88 17.78
C SER A 126 -18.55 -0.17 17.76
N ASN A 127 -18.79 0.70 16.77
CA ASN A 127 -20.03 1.46 16.56
C ASN A 127 -20.60 2.15 17.82
N LEU A 128 -19.72 2.54 18.76
CA LEU A 128 -20.12 3.22 20.00
C LEU A 128 -20.32 4.71 19.75
N ARG A 129 -21.50 5.24 20.11
CA ARG A 129 -21.81 6.68 19.96
C ARG A 129 -20.83 7.58 20.72
N ALA A 130 -20.32 7.12 21.85
CA ALA A 130 -19.30 7.81 22.65
C ALA A 130 -17.97 8.03 21.90
N ASN A 131 -17.69 7.22 20.87
CA ASN A 131 -16.46 7.27 20.10
C ASN A 131 -16.53 8.22 18.89
N GLN A 132 -17.70 8.84 18.60
CA GLN A 132 -17.88 9.68 17.41
C GLN A 132 -16.92 10.87 17.36
N HIS A 133 -16.67 11.52 18.49
CA HIS A 133 -15.76 12.66 18.54
C HIS A 133 -14.30 12.23 18.28
N THR A 134 -13.85 11.17 18.94
CA THR A 134 -12.51 10.61 18.74
C THR A 134 -12.31 10.08 17.32
N MET A 135 -13.34 9.50 16.69
CA MET A 135 -13.30 9.09 15.29
C MET A 135 -13.11 10.29 14.35
N ALA A 136 -13.80 11.42 14.60
CA ALA A 136 -13.64 12.63 13.80
C ALA A 136 -12.20 13.19 13.93
N ASP A 137 -11.65 13.19 15.13
CA ASP A 137 -10.26 13.61 15.37
C ASP A 137 -9.25 12.70 14.68
N LEU A 138 -9.46 11.37 14.72
CA LEU A 138 -8.61 10.40 14.03
C LEU A 138 -8.65 10.61 12.52
N ILE A 139 -9.84 10.85 11.93
CA ILE A 139 -9.95 11.18 10.51
C ILE A 139 -9.15 12.46 10.20
N ARG A 140 -9.31 13.52 11.00
CA ARG A 140 -8.56 14.77 10.81
C ARG A 140 -7.05 14.53 10.86
N LEU A 141 -6.59 13.72 11.82
CA LEU A 141 -5.19 13.39 11.98
C LEU A 141 -4.65 12.54 10.82
N ILE A 142 -5.41 11.55 10.34
CA ILE A 142 -5.06 10.73 9.18
C ILE A 142 -4.98 11.59 7.92
N THR A 143 -5.95 12.48 7.69
CA THR A 143 -5.94 13.39 6.55
C THR A 143 -4.72 14.30 6.59
N ALA A 144 -4.43 14.94 7.73
CA ALA A 144 -3.23 15.76 7.90
C ALA A 144 -1.94 14.95 7.65
N ALA A 145 -1.90 13.72 8.15
CA ALA A 145 -0.74 12.86 7.99
C ALA A 145 -0.52 12.41 6.54
N ASN A 146 -1.60 12.15 5.78
CA ASN A 146 -1.55 11.84 4.35
C ASN A 146 -1.09 13.05 3.53
N SER A 147 -1.59 14.26 3.81
CA SER A 147 -1.12 15.49 3.13
C SER A 147 0.37 15.76 3.37
N GLN A 148 0.89 15.42 4.56
CA GLN A 148 2.33 15.48 4.82
C GLN A 148 3.12 14.42 4.03
N LEU A 149 2.57 13.21 3.81
CA LEU A 149 3.19 12.21 2.93
C LEU A 149 3.23 12.69 1.47
N GLU A 150 2.15 13.29 0.98
CA GLU A 150 2.10 13.88 -0.37
C GLU A 150 3.15 15.00 -0.51
N SER A 151 3.25 15.87 0.50
CA SER A 151 4.26 16.93 0.53
C SER A 151 5.69 16.37 0.57
N TYR A 152 5.91 15.30 1.34
CA TYR A 152 7.19 14.59 1.38
C TYR A 152 7.53 13.95 0.03
N PHE A 153 6.57 13.27 -0.61
CA PHE A 153 6.72 12.71 -1.94
C PHE A 153 7.14 13.79 -2.95
N GLN A 154 6.42 14.92 -2.97
CA GLN A 154 6.73 16.04 -3.85
C GLN A 154 8.13 16.61 -3.60
N LYS A 155 8.50 16.78 -2.33
CA LYS A 155 9.82 17.32 -1.95
C LYS A 155 10.96 16.40 -2.37
N GLN A 156 10.82 15.09 -2.14
CA GLN A 156 11.81 14.09 -2.57
C GLN A 156 11.94 14.07 -4.10
N LEU A 157 10.82 14.04 -4.81
CA LEU A 157 10.81 14.03 -6.27
C LEU A 157 11.43 15.30 -6.87
N ARG A 158 11.11 16.48 -6.32
CA ARG A 158 11.71 17.75 -6.75
C ARG A 158 13.19 17.85 -6.40
N GLY A 159 13.62 17.27 -5.28
CA GLY A 159 15.04 17.24 -4.90
C GLY A 159 15.90 16.51 -5.91
N GLU A 160 15.38 15.43 -6.51
CA GLU A 160 16.07 14.62 -7.52
C GLU A 160 15.77 15.02 -8.97
N THR A 161 14.86 15.98 -9.19
CA THR A 161 14.46 16.42 -10.53
C THR A 161 15.09 17.78 -10.84
N PRO A 162 16.12 17.86 -11.70
CA PRO A 162 16.66 19.13 -12.13
C PRO A 162 15.63 19.88 -12.99
N LEU A 163 15.85 21.19 -13.21
CA LEU A 163 14.97 22.00 -14.05
C LEU A 163 14.91 21.47 -15.49
N SER A 164 16.07 21.13 -16.05
CA SER A 164 16.23 20.48 -17.34
C SER A 164 17.59 19.81 -17.43
N ILE A 165 17.76 18.91 -18.41
CA ILE A 165 19.05 18.36 -18.81
C ILE A 165 19.35 18.75 -20.26
N GLU A 166 20.63 18.74 -20.63
CA GLU A 166 21.09 18.94 -22.01
C GLU A 166 21.23 17.58 -22.72
N PRO A 167 20.28 17.17 -23.57
CA PRO A 167 20.26 15.80 -24.10
C PRO A 167 21.44 15.50 -25.03
N LEU A 168 21.98 16.51 -25.70
CA LEU A 168 23.16 16.38 -26.56
C LEU A 168 24.37 15.83 -25.80
N HIS A 169 24.53 16.17 -24.52
CA HIS A 169 25.61 15.64 -23.69
C HIS A 169 25.56 14.12 -23.61
N PHE A 170 24.35 13.55 -23.47
CA PHE A 170 24.15 12.11 -23.31
C PHE A 170 24.28 11.38 -24.64
N ILE A 171 23.73 11.95 -25.71
CA ILE A 171 23.79 11.37 -27.04
C ILE A 171 25.23 11.34 -27.59
N THR A 172 25.96 12.45 -27.49
CA THR A 172 27.31 12.57 -28.08
C THR A 172 28.36 11.76 -27.33
N LYS A 173 28.14 11.52 -26.03
CA LYS A 173 29.05 10.74 -25.17
C LYS A 173 28.61 9.30 -24.98
N ASP A 174 27.54 8.88 -25.67
CA ASP A 174 26.93 7.56 -25.55
C ASP A 174 26.66 7.15 -24.09
N LYS A 175 26.06 8.08 -23.32
CA LYS A 175 25.71 7.87 -21.92
C LYS A 175 24.21 7.60 -21.78
N SER A 176 23.86 6.77 -20.81
CA SER A 176 22.46 6.58 -20.41
C SER A 176 21.87 7.89 -19.85
N PHE A 177 20.61 8.15 -20.19
CA PHE A 177 19.84 9.24 -19.58
C PHE A 177 19.64 9.00 -18.08
N PRO A 178 19.59 10.07 -17.27
CA PRO A 178 19.52 9.95 -15.82
C PRO A 178 18.17 9.38 -15.36
N VAL A 179 18.24 8.38 -14.49
CA VAL A 179 17.10 7.80 -13.77
C VAL A 179 17.12 8.28 -12.31
N LEU A 180 15.97 8.20 -11.64
CA LEU A 180 15.89 8.49 -10.22
C LEU A 180 16.72 7.47 -9.42
N PRO A 181 17.43 7.89 -8.35
CA PRO A 181 18.17 6.97 -7.49
C PRO A 181 17.27 5.90 -6.87
N GLN A 182 17.81 4.69 -6.68
CA GLN A 182 17.04 3.54 -6.17
C GLN A 182 16.47 3.79 -4.76
N ASP A 183 17.19 4.49 -3.88
CA ASP A 183 16.67 4.83 -2.54
C ASP A 183 15.44 5.74 -2.66
N THR A 184 15.48 6.72 -3.56
CA THR A 184 14.36 7.62 -3.83
C THR A 184 13.18 6.86 -4.41
N THR A 185 13.37 6.06 -5.47
CA THR A 185 12.26 5.30 -6.07
C THR A 185 11.64 4.31 -5.10
N SER A 186 12.45 3.67 -4.24
CA SER A 186 11.96 2.77 -3.19
C SER A 186 11.10 3.50 -2.16
N ARG A 187 11.52 4.69 -1.70
CA ARG A 187 10.74 5.51 -0.76
C ARG A 187 9.45 6.02 -1.38
N LEU A 188 9.51 6.54 -2.61
CA LEU A 188 8.35 7.04 -3.35
C LEU A 188 7.34 5.89 -3.59
N GLY A 189 7.83 4.70 -3.96
CA GLY A 189 7.01 3.51 -4.13
C GLY A 189 6.31 3.07 -2.84
N LEU A 190 6.99 3.16 -1.68
CA LEU A 190 6.38 2.88 -0.38
C LEU A 190 5.28 3.90 -0.01
N VAL A 191 5.47 5.18 -0.34
CA VAL A 191 4.42 6.20 -0.16
C VAL A 191 3.23 5.90 -1.05
N TYR A 192 3.46 5.67 -2.34
CA TYR A 192 2.40 5.35 -3.29
C TYR A 192 1.64 4.09 -2.88
N ALA A 193 2.33 2.99 -2.55
CA ALA A 193 1.69 1.74 -2.11
C ALA A 193 0.83 1.92 -0.85
N TYR A 194 1.24 2.79 0.07
CA TYR A 194 0.43 3.12 1.24
C TYR A 194 -0.82 3.93 0.85
N LEU A 195 -0.66 5.00 0.07
CA LEU A 195 -1.77 5.89 -0.31
C LEU A 195 -2.78 5.21 -1.25
N SER A 196 -2.33 4.34 -2.15
CA SER A 196 -3.20 3.55 -3.04
C SER A 196 -3.98 2.46 -2.29
N SER A 197 -3.42 1.91 -1.21
CA SER A 197 -4.11 0.95 -0.35
C SER A 197 -5.17 1.58 0.58
N SER A 198 -5.10 2.89 0.78
CA SER A 198 -6.03 3.62 1.64
C SER A 198 -7.42 3.67 0.99
N LYS A 199 -8.39 3.01 1.64
CA LYS A 199 -9.78 2.85 1.15
C LYS A 199 -10.54 4.17 0.94
N LEU A 200 -9.99 5.31 1.36
CA LEU A 200 -10.60 6.63 1.15
C LEU A 200 -10.64 7.05 -0.33
N HIS A 201 -9.80 6.45 -1.20
CA HIS A 201 -9.66 6.88 -2.60
C HIS A 201 -10.23 5.90 -3.63
N ARG A 202 -11.21 5.05 -3.26
CA ARG A 202 -11.83 4.13 -4.23
C ARG A 202 -12.40 4.89 -5.43
N GLY A 203 -11.72 4.79 -6.58
CA GLY A 203 -12.18 5.29 -7.87
C GLY A 203 -11.57 6.62 -8.34
N HIS A 204 -10.70 7.27 -7.55
CA HIS A 204 -10.00 8.49 -7.97
C HIS A 204 -8.52 8.24 -8.20
N GLU A 205 -7.97 8.89 -9.23
CA GLU A 205 -6.54 8.93 -9.53
C GLU A 205 -5.76 9.33 -8.27
N SER A 206 -4.69 8.59 -7.95
CA SER A 206 -3.92 8.84 -6.73
C SER A 206 -3.31 10.25 -6.76
N PRO A 207 -3.45 11.08 -5.71
CA PRO A 207 -2.90 12.44 -5.68
C PRO A 207 -1.40 12.49 -5.99
N VAL A 208 -0.65 11.46 -5.56
CA VAL A 208 0.79 11.35 -5.84
C VAL A 208 1.12 11.05 -7.30
N SER A 209 0.22 10.42 -8.06
CA SER A 209 0.36 10.24 -9.50
C SER A 209 0.29 11.58 -10.23
N SER A 210 -0.67 12.44 -9.86
CA SER A 210 -0.77 13.79 -10.41
C SER A 210 0.46 14.64 -10.04
N ILE A 211 0.89 14.61 -8.78
CA ILE A 211 2.12 15.29 -8.33
C ILE A 211 3.34 14.84 -9.14
N TYR A 212 3.44 13.53 -9.42
CA TYR A 212 4.54 12.99 -10.21
C TYR A 212 4.58 13.58 -11.62
N ALA A 213 3.46 13.54 -12.33
CA ALA A 213 3.36 14.09 -13.67
C ALA A 213 3.56 15.61 -13.72
N GLU A 214 3.08 16.35 -12.72
CA GLU A 214 3.27 17.80 -12.60
C GLU A 214 4.74 18.20 -12.39
N VAL A 215 5.55 17.35 -11.76
CA VAL A 215 6.98 17.61 -11.55
C VAL A 215 7.80 17.11 -12.75
N ARG A 216 7.54 15.88 -13.21
CA ARG A 216 8.35 15.23 -14.25
C ARG A 216 8.00 15.71 -15.65
N GLY A 217 6.73 15.98 -15.94
CA GLY A 217 6.29 16.44 -17.27
C GLY A 217 6.98 17.72 -17.75
N PRO A 218 7.01 18.80 -16.94
CA PRO A 218 7.76 20.01 -17.28
C PRO A 218 9.26 19.78 -17.44
N TYR A 219 9.85 18.87 -16.65
CA TYR A 219 11.25 18.49 -16.79
C TYR A 219 11.53 17.84 -18.15
N LEU A 220 10.68 16.92 -18.62
CA LEU A 220 10.83 16.28 -19.93
C LEU A 220 10.72 17.31 -21.06
N SER A 221 9.70 18.18 -21.02
CA SER A 221 9.48 19.17 -22.07
C SER A 221 10.58 20.23 -22.11
N ALA A 222 11.01 20.75 -20.95
CA ALA A 222 12.10 21.73 -20.85
C ALA A 222 13.43 21.16 -21.35
N SER A 223 13.72 19.89 -21.08
CA SER A 223 14.94 19.22 -21.56
C SER A 223 14.97 19.06 -23.08
N LEU A 224 13.82 19.00 -23.73
CA LEU A 224 13.68 18.77 -25.17
C LEU A 224 13.50 20.05 -25.99
N ALA A 225 13.16 21.19 -25.34
CA ALA A 225 12.80 22.44 -26.00
C ALA A 225 13.87 22.96 -26.97
N ASN A 226 15.15 22.90 -26.59
CA ASN A 226 16.26 23.36 -27.44
C ASN A 226 16.39 22.53 -28.73
N LEU A 227 16.19 21.21 -28.64
CA LEU A 227 16.26 20.31 -29.79
C LEU A 227 15.04 20.45 -30.70
N ALA A 228 13.86 20.70 -30.13
CA ALA A 228 12.66 21.04 -30.87
C ALA A 228 12.88 22.33 -31.70
N ALA A 229 13.41 23.39 -31.08
CA ALA A 229 13.73 24.64 -31.76
C ALA A 229 14.83 24.49 -32.83
N ALA A 230 15.87 23.70 -32.55
CA ALA A 230 16.93 23.40 -33.50
C ALA A 230 16.41 22.65 -34.73
N SER A 231 15.47 21.71 -34.55
CA SER A 231 14.86 20.95 -35.66
C SER A 231 14.15 21.87 -36.65
N VAL A 232 13.38 22.85 -36.16
CA VAL A 232 12.71 23.85 -37.02
C VAL A 232 13.71 24.80 -37.66
N SER A 233 14.72 25.26 -36.89
CA SER A 233 15.70 26.24 -37.38
C SER A 233 16.60 25.67 -38.46
N THR A 234 16.99 24.40 -38.34
CA THR A 234 17.87 23.71 -39.32
C THR A 234 17.14 23.33 -40.61
N ALA A 235 15.80 23.34 -40.63
CA ALA A 235 15.05 23.22 -41.89
C ALA A 235 15.26 24.46 -42.78
N LYS A 236 15.45 25.65 -42.18
CA LYS A 236 15.74 26.87 -42.92
C LYS A 236 17.18 26.86 -43.41
N LYS A 237 17.39 26.36 -44.63
CA LYS A 237 18.70 26.31 -45.30
C LYS A 237 19.29 27.70 -45.48
N LYS A 238 20.63 27.81 -45.39
CA LYS A 238 21.36 29.04 -45.75
C LYS A 238 21.17 29.43 -47.22
N ASN A 239 21.05 28.43 -48.10
CA ASN A 239 20.78 28.59 -49.52
C ASN A 239 19.38 28.02 -49.83
N PRO A 240 18.34 28.87 -50.04
CA PRO A 240 16.97 28.40 -50.22
C PRO A 240 16.77 27.46 -51.42
N GLY A 241 17.54 27.63 -52.50
CA GLY A 241 17.46 26.80 -53.69
C GLY A 241 18.24 25.48 -53.65
N ALA A 242 18.96 25.19 -52.57
CA ALA A 242 19.71 23.93 -52.46
C ALA A 242 18.76 22.76 -52.18
N MET A 243 18.96 21.61 -52.84
CA MET A 243 18.22 20.39 -52.51
C MET A 243 18.54 19.94 -51.09
N TYR A 244 17.52 19.46 -50.39
CA TYR A 244 17.68 18.88 -49.06
C TYR A 244 18.66 17.70 -49.07
N ARG A 245 19.47 17.59 -48.02
CA ARG A 245 20.40 16.48 -47.81
C ARG A 245 20.07 15.80 -46.48
N ALA A 246 19.96 14.48 -46.51
CA ALA A 246 19.68 13.68 -45.33
C ALA A 246 20.68 13.96 -44.18
N GLY A 247 20.19 13.98 -42.95
CA GLY A 247 20.99 14.23 -41.75
C GLY A 247 21.37 15.69 -41.50
N THR A 248 20.90 16.63 -42.33
CA THR A 248 21.14 18.07 -42.09
C THR A 248 20.12 18.69 -41.12
N ASN A 249 18.96 18.05 -40.93
CA ASN A 249 17.94 18.50 -39.99
C ASN A 249 18.14 17.93 -38.58
N GLY A 250 17.83 18.73 -37.56
CA GLY A 250 17.95 18.34 -36.14
C GLY A 250 16.95 17.29 -35.66
N ILE A 251 15.92 16.95 -36.44
CA ILE A 251 14.83 16.05 -36.04
C ILE A 251 15.32 14.67 -35.60
N GLY A 252 16.37 14.12 -36.21
CA GLY A 252 16.95 12.83 -35.81
C GLY A 252 17.55 12.87 -34.41
N THR A 253 18.24 13.96 -34.08
CA THR A 253 18.82 14.14 -32.74
C THR A 253 17.73 14.39 -31.71
N TYR A 254 16.69 15.14 -32.08
CA TYR A 254 15.52 15.36 -31.24
C TYR A 254 14.78 14.04 -30.94
N ALA A 255 14.52 13.22 -31.95
CA ALA A 255 13.88 11.91 -31.79
C ALA A 255 14.71 10.98 -30.88
N LYS A 256 16.02 10.89 -31.10
CA LYS A 256 16.92 10.08 -30.26
C LYS A 256 16.95 10.56 -28.79
N ALA A 257 16.93 11.87 -28.56
CA ALA A 257 16.83 12.44 -27.21
C ALA A 257 15.50 12.06 -26.55
N MET A 258 14.40 12.20 -27.29
CA MET A 258 13.07 11.89 -26.80
C MET A 258 12.93 10.41 -26.45
N GLU A 259 13.46 9.51 -27.29
CA GLU A 259 13.49 8.07 -27.02
C GLU A 259 14.19 7.79 -25.68
N GLY A 260 15.44 8.26 -25.53
CA GLY A 260 16.23 7.98 -24.34
C GLY A 260 15.62 8.55 -23.06
N ILE A 261 15.10 9.78 -23.12
CA ILE A 261 14.43 10.42 -21.98
C ILE A 261 13.15 9.66 -21.61
N PHE A 262 12.30 9.32 -22.58
CA PHE A 262 11.05 8.62 -22.32
C PHE A 262 11.28 7.22 -21.75
N LEU A 263 12.31 6.51 -22.20
CA LEU A 263 12.67 5.21 -21.65
C LEU A 263 13.19 5.31 -20.21
N SER A 264 14.00 6.33 -19.91
CA SER A 264 14.44 6.58 -18.54
C SER A 264 13.25 6.90 -17.62
N GLU A 265 12.26 7.62 -18.15
CA GLU A 265 11.05 7.97 -17.40
C GLU A 265 10.13 6.77 -17.19
N TYR A 266 9.96 5.93 -18.22
CA TYR A 266 9.20 4.68 -18.10
C TYR A 266 9.77 3.78 -17.00
N ASN A 267 11.10 3.67 -16.92
CA ASN A 267 11.76 2.92 -15.85
C ASN A 267 11.44 3.50 -14.47
N ASN A 268 11.50 4.83 -14.31
CA ASN A 268 11.15 5.49 -13.04
C ASN A 268 9.70 5.21 -12.64
N VAL A 269 8.77 5.33 -13.58
CA VAL A 269 7.34 5.06 -13.36
C VAL A 269 7.13 3.61 -12.92
N CYS A 270 7.72 2.64 -13.64
CA CYS A 270 7.61 1.23 -13.28
C CYS A 270 8.26 0.86 -11.93
N CYS A 271 9.23 1.64 -11.45
CA CYS A 271 9.84 1.41 -10.14
C CYS A 271 8.98 1.96 -8.98
N ILE A 272 8.10 2.93 -9.24
CA ILE A 272 7.34 3.64 -8.20
C ILE A 272 5.88 3.18 -8.16
N PHE A 273 5.26 2.96 -9.32
CA PHE A 273 3.82 2.75 -9.46
C PHE A 273 3.46 1.31 -9.78
N THR A 274 2.20 0.92 -9.54
CA THR A 274 1.72 -0.40 -9.94
C THR A 274 1.60 -0.49 -11.46
N ARG A 275 1.61 -1.71 -12.00
CA ARG A 275 1.49 -1.95 -13.44
C ARG A 275 0.19 -1.42 -14.03
N GLU A 276 -0.89 -1.39 -13.25
CA GLU A 276 -2.21 -0.90 -13.68
C GLU A 276 -2.20 0.61 -13.92
N ASP A 277 -1.53 1.38 -13.05
CA ASP A 277 -1.46 2.84 -13.14
C ASP A 277 -0.27 3.35 -13.99
N SER A 278 0.75 2.51 -14.19
CA SER A 278 2.01 2.93 -14.84
C SER A 278 1.82 3.42 -16.27
N GLY A 279 0.98 2.74 -17.06
CA GLY A 279 0.77 3.07 -18.47
C GLY A 279 0.13 4.44 -18.66
N THR A 280 -1.00 4.69 -17.98
CA THR A 280 -1.73 5.95 -18.03
C THR A 280 -0.90 7.12 -17.48
N LEU A 281 -0.21 6.91 -16.36
CA LEU A 281 0.66 7.93 -15.77
C LEU A 281 1.84 8.27 -16.67
N PHE A 282 2.45 7.28 -17.32
CA PHE A 282 3.55 7.50 -18.26
C PHE A 282 3.09 8.33 -19.47
N GLN A 283 1.92 8.01 -20.03
CA GLN A 283 1.32 8.81 -21.11
C GLN A 283 1.07 10.25 -20.67
N PHE A 284 0.46 10.45 -19.50
CA PHE A 284 0.15 11.77 -18.96
C PHE A 284 1.42 12.60 -18.72
N THR A 285 2.47 11.97 -18.17
CA THR A 285 3.77 12.62 -17.92
C THR A 285 4.45 13.04 -19.22
N CYS A 286 4.35 12.24 -20.29
CA CYS A 286 4.95 12.55 -21.60
C CYS A 286 4.14 13.55 -22.45
N GLN A 287 2.90 13.88 -22.05
CA GLN A 287 1.96 14.62 -22.88
C GLN A 287 2.46 16.01 -23.32
N ALA A 288 3.12 16.75 -22.43
CA ALA A 288 3.67 18.07 -22.74
C ALA A 288 4.77 17.99 -23.82
N ALA A 289 5.68 17.02 -23.70
CA ALA A 289 6.75 16.78 -24.66
C ALA A 289 6.20 16.29 -26.02
N LEU A 290 5.18 15.42 -26.01
CA LEU A 290 4.48 14.97 -27.23
C LEU A 290 3.75 16.12 -27.95
N THR A 291 3.16 17.04 -27.19
CA THR A 291 2.49 18.23 -27.75
C THR A 291 3.50 19.13 -28.46
N GLU A 292 4.68 19.29 -27.86
CA GLU A 292 5.78 20.05 -28.46
C GLU A 292 6.34 19.37 -29.72
N LEU A 293 6.54 18.05 -29.70
CA LEU A 293 6.88 17.29 -30.90
C LEU A 293 5.84 17.51 -32.01
N ALA A 294 4.55 17.44 -31.67
CA ALA A 294 3.46 17.67 -32.61
C ALA A 294 3.53 19.06 -33.25
N ARG A 295 3.93 20.09 -32.47
CA ARG A 295 4.14 21.45 -32.95
C ARG A 295 5.33 21.52 -33.90
N THR A 296 6.48 20.98 -33.50
CA THR A 296 7.70 20.91 -34.33
C THR A 296 7.44 20.23 -35.67
N VAL A 297 6.79 19.05 -35.67
CA VAL A 297 6.49 18.32 -36.90
C VAL A 297 5.53 19.08 -37.80
N ARG A 298 4.54 19.78 -37.24
CA ARG A 298 3.64 20.65 -38.02
C ARG A 298 4.39 21.81 -38.68
N GLU A 299 5.31 22.44 -37.97
CA GLU A 299 6.14 23.52 -38.51
C GLU A 299 7.08 23.03 -39.62
N LEU A 300 7.71 21.87 -39.43
CA LEU A 300 8.49 21.20 -40.49
C LEU A 300 7.63 20.88 -41.71
N ASN A 301 6.44 20.31 -41.50
CA ASN A 301 5.52 19.98 -42.58
C ASN A 301 5.07 21.23 -43.37
N ALA A 302 4.80 22.34 -42.68
CA ALA A 302 4.47 23.62 -43.32
C ALA A 302 5.64 24.15 -44.15
N HIS A 303 6.87 24.05 -43.63
CA HIS A 303 8.07 24.43 -44.38
C HIS A 303 8.25 23.58 -45.64
N ILE A 304 8.08 22.25 -45.54
CA ILE A 304 8.21 21.33 -46.66
C ILE A 304 7.16 21.61 -47.73
N LYS A 305 5.89 21.81 -47.34
CA LYS A 305 4.82 22.16 -48.28
C LYS A 305 5.11 23.44 -49.07
N ALA A 306 5.72 24.43 -48.43
CA ALA A 306 6.10 25.67 -49.10
C ALA A 306 7.29 25.51 -50.07
N HIS A 307 8.10 24.46 -49.92
CA HIS A 307 9.35 24.25 -50.66
C HIS A 307 9.48 22.82 -51.22
N LEU A 308 8.37 22.23 -51.70
CA LEU A 308 8.31 20.83 -52.15
C LEU A 308 9.40 20.45 -53.16
N GLY A 309 9.70 21.35 -54.10
CA GLY A 309 10.74 21.15 -55.11
C GLY A 309 12.14 20.90 -54.54
N THR A 310 12.43 21.41 -53.34
CA THR A 310 13.76 21.27 -52.72
C THR A 310 13.78 20.47 -51.43
N ASP A 311 12.69 20.43 -50.67
CA ASP A 311 12.63 19.89 -49.31
C ASP A 311 11.69 18.68 -49.15
N CYS A 312 11.12 18.15 -50.23
CA CYS A 312 10.31 16.91 -50.18
C CYS A 312 11.03 15.74 -49.51
N PHE A 313 12.35 15.60 -49.70
CA PHE A 313 13.15 14.53 -49.08
C PHE A 313 13.19 14.60 -47.55
N LEU A 314 13.04 15.80 -46.96
CA LEU A 314 12.92 15.96 -45.51
C LEU A 314 11.62 15.31 -44.99
N ALA A 315 10.53 15.29 -45.78
CA ALA A 315 9.30 14.60 -45.37
C ALA A 315 9.50 13.09 -45.21
N TYR A 316 10.31 12.48 -46.08
CA TYR A 316 10.64 11.06 -45.98
C TYR A 316 11.49 10.78 -44.74
N GLU A 317 12.54 11.57 -44.51
CA GLU A 317 13.41 11.42 -43.34
C GLU A 317 12.66 11.62 -42.02
N VAL A 318 11.81 12.66 -41.92
CA VAL A 318 10.96 12.88 -40.73
C VAL A 318 10.01 11.69 -40.53
N THR A 319 9.45 11.14 -41.61
CA THR A 319 8.55 9.99 -41.54
C THR A 319 9.25 8.73 -41.05
N GLU A 320 10.45 8.45 -41.54
CA GLU A 320 11.29 7.32 -41.14
C GLU A 320 11.67 7.43 -39.66
N ILE A 321 12.36 8.51 -39.29
CA ILE A 321 12.87 8.74 -37.93
C ILE A 321 11.77 8.63 -36.86
N LEU A 322 10.62 9.25 -37.11
CA LEU A 322 9.53 9.24 -36.13
C LEU A 322 8.75 7.92 -36.14
N SER A 323 8.73 7.19 -37.27
CA SER A 323 8.17 5.83 -37.29
C SER A 323 9.05 4.86 -36.51
N ASP A 324 10.38 4.99 -36.62
CA ASP A 324 11.34 4.22 -35.82
C ASP A 324 11.22 4.55 -34.34
N LEU A 325 11.15 5.84 -33.99
CA LEU A 325 10.88 6.28 -32.61
C LEU A 325 9.59 5.66 -32.05
N SER A 326 8.51 5.68 -32.84
CA SER A 326 7.24 5.08 -32.43
C SER A 326 7.36 3.56 -32.25
N GLY A 327 8.07 2.87 -33.15
CA GLY A 327 8.26 1.42 -33.07
C GLY A 327 9.11 1.01 -31.87
N ASN A 328 10.21 1.73 -31.62
CA ASN A 328 11.11 1.48 -30.49
C ASN A 328 10.42 1.71 -29.15
N LEU A 329 9.68 2.82 -29.01
CA LEU A 329 8.93 3.11 -27.79
C LEU A 329 7.81 2.11 -27.56
N GLU A 330 7.05 1.73 -28.59
CA GLU A 330 6.01 0.72 -28.49
C GLU A 330 6.60 -0.63 -28.05
N ALA A 331 7.68 -1.08 -28.70
CA ALA A 331 8.31 -2.36 -28.40
C ALA A 331 8.82 -2.46 -26.95
N ARG A 332 9.25 -1.33 -26.37
CA ARG A 332 9.87 -1.30 -25.03
C ARG A 332 8.91 -0.93 -23.91
N THR A 333 7.89 -0.12 -24.19
CA THR A 333 6.98 0.41 -23.17
C THR A 333 5.56 -0.14 -23.30
N GLY A 334 5.16 -0.57 -24.51
CA GLY A 334 3.77 -0.87 -24.85
C GLY A 334 2.88 0.36 -25.03
N GLU A 335 3.43 1.57 -24.85
CA GLU A 335 2.68 2.82 -24.75
C GLU A 335 3.04 3.79 -25.90
N LEU A 336 2.32 4.92 -25.99
CA LEU A 336 2.60 6.08 -26.87
C LEU A 336 2.47 5.85 -28.39
N LYS A 337 2.18 4.65 -28.88
CA LYS A 337 1.96 4.38 -30.32
C LYS A 337 0.89 5.29 -30.93
N ALA A 338 -0.27 5.38 -30.28
CA ALA A 338 -1.40 6.16 -30.77
C ALA A 338 -1.07 7.67 -30.90
N PRO A 339 -0.56 8.36 -29.86
CA PRO A 339 -0.22 9.78 -29.98
C PRO A 339 0.90 10.03 -31.01
N LEU A 340 1.92 9.16 -31.10
CA LEU A 340 3.00 9.31 -32.09
C LEU A 340 2.50 9.11 -33.53
N SER A 341 1.63 8.14 -33.77
CA SER A 341 1.00 7.94 -35.08
C SER A 341 0.16 9.15 -35.51
N ALA A 342 -0.56 9.77 -34.57
CA ALA A 342 -1.32 10.99 -34.83
C ALA A 342 -0.41 12.17 -35.22
N VAL A 343 0.74 12.34 -34.56
CA VAL A 343 1.74 13.36 -34.91
C VAL A 343 2.31 13.17 -36.33
N LEU A 344 2.51 11.91 -36.73
CA LEU A 344 3.08 11.55 -38.02
C LEU A 344 2.14 11.68 -39.22
N LYS A 345 0.82 11.64 -39.00
CA LYS A 345 -0.16 11.59 -40.09
C LYS A 345 0.01 12.74 -41.11
N PRO A 346 0.14 14.02 -40.72
CA PRO A 346 0.21 15.12 -41.68
C PRO A 346 1.46 15.12 -42.56
N VAL A 347 2.62 14.69 -42.03
CA VAL A 347 3.86 14.65 -42.81
C VAL A 347 3.89 13.45 -43.77
N ARG A 348 3.30 12.32 -43.36
CA ARG A 348 3.10 11.16 -44.25
C ARG A 348 2.22 11.50 -45.45
N GLU A 349 1.15 12.28 -45.25
CA GLU A 349 0.29 12.73 -46.34
C GLU A 349 1.06 13.63 -47.32
N THR A 350 1.86 14.58 -46.81
CA THR A 350 2.72 15.43 -47.65
C THR A 350 3.76 14.61 -48.42
N ALA A 351 4.42 13.65 -47.76
CA ALA A 351 5.39 12.76 -48.40
C ALA A 351 4.76 11.96 -49.56
N LYS A 352 3.52 11.49 -49.38
CA LYS A 352 2.76 10.76 -50.43
C LYS A 352 2.43 11.65 -51.63
N LEU A 353 2.03 12.90 -51.40
CA LEU A 353 1.63 13.84 -52.46
C LEU A 353 2.83 14.41 -53.23
N SER A 354 3.98 14.54 -52.56
CA SER A 354 5.17 15.22 -53.11
C SER A 354 5.65 14.66 -54.45
N LEU A 355 5.60 13.33 -54.66
CA LEU A 355 6.04 12.72 -55.92
C LEU A 355 5.14 13.13 -57.10
N ALA A 356 3.82 13.17 -56.89
CA ALA A 356 2.88 13.57 -57.93
C ALA A 356 3.06 15.05 -58.29
N GLU A 357 3.27 15.90 -57.29
CA GLU A 357 3.53 17.33 -57.49
C GLU A 357 4.86 17.59 -58.22
N LEU A 358 5.94 16.88 -57.86
CA LEU A 358 7.22 16.97 -58.56
C LEU A 358 7.13 16.55 -60.03
N LEU A 359 6.33 15.51 -60.34
CA LEU A 359 6.11 15.06 -61.70
C LEU A 359 5.35 16.11 -62.52
N GLU A 360 4.30 16.70 -61.96
CA GLU A 360 3.56 17.79 -62.60
C GLU A 360 4.42 19.03 -62.81
N ASP A 361 5.26 19.40 -61.84
CA ASP A 361 6.19 20.52 -61.98
C ASP A 361 7.27 20.25 -63.05
N THR A 362 7.79 19.03 -63.11
CA THR A 362 8.74 18.62 -64.17
C THR A 362 8.09 18.69 -65.54
N LYS A 363 6.84 18.24 -65.67
CA LYS A 363 6.07 18.31 -66.92
C LYS A 363 5.78 19.76 -67.34
N ARG A 364 5.47 20.65 -66.39
CA ARG A 364 5.32 22.09 -66.65
C ARG A 364 6.63 22.70 -67.15
N GLN A 365 7.73 22.46 -66.46
CA GLN A 365 9.05 22.94 -66.88
C GLN A 365 9.44 22.44 -68.28
N TYR A 366 9.15 21.18 -68.61
CA TYR A 366 9.37 20.64 -69.95
C TYR A 366 8.50 21.32 -71.02
N ASN A 367 7.22 21.58 -70.72
CA ASN A 367 6.32 22.26 -71.66
C ASN A 367 6.68 23.74 -71.87
N ASP A 368 7.24 24.39 -70.86
CA ASP A 368 7.78 25.75 -70.95
C ASP A 368 9.12 25.78 -71.72
N PHE A 369 9.88 24.67 -71.68
CA PHE A 369 11.03 24.39 -72.55
C PHE A 369 10.58 23.97 -73.96
N LYS A 370 9.82 24.81 -74.67
CA LYS A 370 9.70 24.69 -76.12
C LYS A 370 10.97 25.25 -76.79
N PRO A 371 11.81 24.42 -77.44
CA PRO A 371 12.80 24.95 -78.36
C PRO A 371 12.08 25.56 -79.56
N TRP A 372 12.62 26.68 -80.06
CA TRP A 372 12.15 27.40 -81.25
C TRP A 372 12.00 26.50 -82.47
#